data_AF-A0A958JVQ9-F1
#
_entry.id   AF-A0A958JVQ9-F1
#
_cell.length_a   1.000
_cell.length_b   1.000
_cell.length_c   1.000
_cell.angle_alpha   90.00
_cell.angle_beta   90.00
_cell.angle_gamma   90.00
#
_symmetry.space_group_name_H-M   'P 1'
#
loop_
_entity.id
_entity.type
_entity.pdbx_description
1 polymer ?
#
loop_
_entity_poly.entity_id
_entity_poly.type
_entity_poly.pdbx_seq_one_letter_code
_entity_poly.pdbx_strand_id
1 'polypeptide(L)'
;IVDDAQKYIERFYQFVKKSGARYAVPFASNQCYLHRETFHFNTDGRTPTMVADYWKAHKIEQPQLKVMVSGDAWSEEDGFQYTGIDWFTNREQILKDYQQEKARTLETFYEKEARAKVSIRHMRRFFDSYFKAVPFFVRNKFKGHPILYVLSAGENRFVYEVDIFKRQVTELPESVVNDQDYPLQIHLSAYVMRHALGVDLMAHLGIGKRIRYRVTKAEKDFAELHKTLLDFHEYELLPLRNCLRPRFIINWISRWRELVLYAELLVEKLVTGKLNISRHLVAPLDPLPADSAEHEGLAHEKAA
;
A
#
# COMPACT_ATOMS: atom_id res chain seq x y z
N ILE A 1 4.91 -11.44 -0.80
CA ILE A 1 4.36 -11.36 -2.17
C ILE A 1 4.99 -10.12 -2.77
N VAL A 2 5.89 -10.27 -3.73
CA VAL A 2 6.43 -9.16 -4.52
C VAL A 2 5.36 -8.80 -5.55
N ASP A 3 5.13 -7.51 -5.78
CA ASP A 3 4.19 -7.05 -6.80
C ASP A 3 4.70 -7.51 -8.19
N ASP A 4 3.94 -8.41 -8.81
CA ASP A 4 4.28 -8.97 -10.12
C ASP A 4 3.57 -8.13 -11.19
N ALA A 5 4.37 -7.25 -11.79
CA ALA A 5 3.96 -6.33 -12.84
C ALA A 5 3.18 -7.02 -13.97
N GLN A 6 3.66 -8.20 -14.36
CA GLN A 6 3.14 -8.96 -15.47
C GLN A 6 1.82 -9.63 -15.08
N LYS A 7 1.74 -10.14 -13.85
CA LYS A 7 0.54 -10.76 -13.31
C LYS A 7 -0.66 -9.81 -13.23
N TYR A 8 -0.44 -8.51 -13.02
CA TYR A 8 -1.52 -7.52 -13.11
C TYR A 8 -2.14 -7.48 -14.51
N ILE A 9 -1.29 -7.33 -15.54
CA ILE A 9 -1.73 -7.21 -16.94
C ILE A 9 -2.36 -8.53 -17.41
N GLU A 10 -1.78 -9.65 -17.03
CA GLU A 10 -2.33 -10.98 -17.30
C GLU A 10 -3.73 -11.14 -16.68
N ARG A 11 -3.89 -10.79 -15.40
CA ARG A 11 -5.19 -10.86 -14.72
C ARG A 11 -6.23 -9.95 -15.36
N PHE A 12 -5.82 -8.76 -15.80
CA PHE A 12 -6.69 -7.87 -16.57
C PHE A 12 -7.16 -8.55 -17.86
N TYR A 13 -6.24 -9.11 -18.65
CA TYR A 13 -6.60 -9.84 -19.87
C TYR A 13 -7.57 -11.00 -19.59
N GLN A 14 -7.25 -11.86 -18.62
CA GLN A 14 -8.11 -13.00 -18.28
C GLN A 14 -9.51 -12.55 -17.85
N PHE A 15 -9.59 -11.47 -17.07
CA PHE A 15 -10.86 -10.89 -16.67
C PHE A 15 -11.70 -10.42 -17.86
N VAL A 16 -11.13 -9.62 -18.77
CA VAL A 16 -11.87 -9.10 -19.93
C VAL A 16 -12.23 -10.21 -20.91
N LYS A 17 -11.34 -11.19 -21.12
CA LYS A 17 -11.65 -12.38 -21.93
C LYS A 17 -12.86 -13.14 -21.38
N LYS A 18 -12.88 -13.37 -20.06
CA LYS A 18 -13.96 -14.12 -19.40
C LYS A 18 -15.29 -13.36 -19.34
N SER A 19 -15.25 -12.03 -19.31
CA SER A 19 -16.49 -11.23 -19.37
C SER A 19 -17.17 -11.28 -20.74
N GLY A 20 -16.47 -11.74 -21.78
CA GLY A 20 -16.99 -11.73 -23.15
C GLY A 20 -17.12 -10.32 -23.73
N ALA A 21 -16.46 -9.33 -23.12
CA ALA A 21 -16.51 -7.96 -23.60
C ALA A 21 -15.89 -7.84 -25.00
N ARG A 22 -16.50 -7.03 -25.87
CA ARG A 22 -15.95 -6.73 -27.20
C ARG A 22 -14.67 -5.88 -27.13
N TYR A 23 -14.62 -4.97 -26.17
CA TYR A 23 -13.53 -4.01 -25.99
C TYR A 23 -12.88 -4.15 -24.62
N ALA A 24 -11.56 -4.04 -24.59
CA ALA A 24 -10.77 -3.92 -23.37
C ALA A 24 -10.26 -2.48 -23.26
N VAL A 25 -10.74 -1.73 -22.26
CA VAL A 25 -10.24 -0.37 -21.97
C VAL A 25 -9.44 -0.44 -20.68
N PRO A 26 -8.09 -0.45 -20.73
CA PRO A 26 -7.28 -0.47 -19.52
C PRO A 26 -7.38 0.89 -18.83
N PHE A 27 -7.99 0.92 -17.66
CA PHE A 27 -7.93 2.10 -16.79
C PHE A 27 -6.64 2.04 -15.98
N ALA A 28 -5.63 2.82 -16.39
CA ALA A 28 -4.52 3.13 -15.51
C ALA A 28 -4.84 4.41 -14.75
N SER A 29 -4.53 4.42 -13.45
CA SER A 29 -4.62 5.65 -12.68
C SER A 29 -3.70 6.71 -13.30
N ASN A 30 -4.25 7.82 -13.79
CA ASN A 30 -3.51 9.01 -14.21
C ASN A 30 -2.94 9.78 -12.99
N GLN A 31 -2.41 9.04 -12.02
CA GLN A 31 -1.77 9.57 -10.83
C GLN A 31 -0.29 9.82 -11.14
N CYS A 32 0.18 11.01 -10.77
CA CYS A 32 1.61 11.33 -10.77
C CYS A 32 2.02 11.78 -9.37
N TYR A 33 3.27 11.47 -9.02
CA TYR A 33 3.89 11.87 -7.76
C TYR A 33 4.87 13.01 -8.03
N LEU A 34 4.54 14.23 -7.62
CA LEU A 34 5.43 15.38 -7.83
C LEU A 34 6.32 15.71 -6.62
N HIS A 35 5.93 15.23 -5.43
CA HIS A 35 6.66 15.48 -4.20
C HIS A 35 8.02 14.75 -4.20
N ARG A 36 9.09 15.42 -3.75
CA ARG A 36 10.47 14.89 -3.79
C ARG A 36 10.65 13.51 -3.17
N GLU A 37 9.94 13.23 -2.07
CA GLU A 37 9.99 11.94 -1.38
C GLU A 37 9.31 10.80 -2.15
N THR A 38 8.41 11.12 -3.09
CA THR A 38 7.60 10.14 -3.80
C THR A 38 7.82 10.11 -5.30
N PHE A 39 8.60 11.05 -5.85
CA PHE A 39 8.78 11.21 -7.30
C PHE A 39 9.32 9.93 -7.97
N HIS A 40 10.18 9.19 -7.28
CA HIS A 40 10.70 7.92 -7.77
C HIS A 40 9.62 6.84 -7.96
N PHE A 41 8.49 6.89 -7.25
CA PHE A 41 7.39 5.92 -7.42
C PHE A 41 6.64 6.07 -8.75
N ASN A 42 6.91 7.11 -9.55
CA ASN A 42 6.32 7.24 -10.88
C ASN A 42 6.75 6.12 -11.84
N THR A 43 7.90 5.47 -11.59
CA THR A 43 8.40 4.35 -12.40
C THR A 43 7.64 3.05 -12.14
N ASP A 44 7.01 2.92 -10.97
CA ASP A 44 6.38 1.68 -10.54
C ASP A 44 4.93 1.54 -11.04
N GLY A 45 4.33 2.67 -11.46
CA GLY A 45 2.95 2.71 -11.93
C GLY A 45 2.79 2.04 -13.30
N ARG A 46 1.84 1.11 -13.40
CA ARG A 46 1.47 0.45 -14.66
C ARG A 46 0.74 1.42 -15.57
N THR A 47 1.13 1.46 -16.84
CA THR A 47 0.53 2.34 -17.84
C THR A 47 -0.34 1.55 -18.82
N PRO A 48 -1.29 2.20 -19.50
CA PRO A 48 -2.05 1.59 -20.58
C PRO A 48 -1.16 1.11 -21.73
N THR A 49 -0.01 1.78 -21.95
CA THR A 49 0.98 1.38 -22.96
C THR A 49 1.57 0.00 -22.65
N MET A 50 1.85 -0.32 -21.38
CA MET A 50 2.32 -1.67 -21.01
C MET A 50 1.28 -2.76 -21.33
N VAL A 51 -0.02 -2.45 -21.21
CA VAL A 51 -1.10 -3.37 -21.59
C VAL A 51 -1.13 -3.54 -23.11
N ALA A 52 -0.92 -2.46 -23.87
CA ALA A 52 -0.82 -2.52 -25.33
C ALA A 52 0.37 -3.36 -25.80
N ASP A 53 1.52 -3.23 -25.16
CA ASP A 53 2.70 -4.04 -25.43
C ASP A 53 2.41 -5.53 -25.18
N TYR A 54 1.70 -5.86 -24.10
CA TYR A 54 1.27 -7.22 -23.80
C TYR A 54 0.34 -7.79 -24.88
N TRP A 55 -0.67 -7.03 -25.33
CA TRP A 55 -1.56 -7.44 -26.42
C TRP A 55 -0.78 -7.73 -27.71
N LYS A 56 0.15 -6.84 -28.05
CA LYS A 56 0.99 -6.97 -29.24
C LYS A 56 1.90 -8.20 -29.15
N ALA A 57 2.57 -8.39 -28.02
CA ALA A 57 3.48 -9.51 -27.80
C ALA A 57 2.77 -10.87 -27.89
N HIS A 58 1.54 -10.96 -27.39
CA HIS A 58 0.74 -12.19 -27.38
C HIS A 58 -0.21 -12.32 -28.57
N LYS A 59 -0.17 -11.38 -29.53
CA LYS A 59 -1.03 -11.35 -30.73
C LYS A 59 -2.52 -11.49 -30.40
N ILE A 60 -2.98 -10.79 -29.36
CA ILE A 60 -4.37 -10.86 -28.90
C ILE A 60 -5.23 -9.99 -29.81
N GLU A 61 -6.15 -10.62 -30.54
CA GLU A 61 -7.10 -9.92 -31.42
C GLU A 61 -8.43 -9.60 -30.72
N GLN A 62 -8.85 -10.45 -29.78
CA GLN A 62 -10.08 -10.31 -29.01
C GLN A 62 -9.84 -10.59 -27.53
N PRO A 63 -10.34 -9.75 -26.61
CA PRO A 63 -11.08 -8.51 -26.84
C PRO A 63 -10.21 -7.41 -27.48
N GLN A 64 -10.84 -6.53 -28.26
CA GLN A 64 -10.11 -5.43 -28.93
C GLN A 64 -9.64 -4.39 -27.90
N LEU A 65 -8.33 -4.18 -27.82
CA LEU A 65 -7.77 -3.18 -26.90
C LEU A 65 -8.04 -1.76 -27.39
N LYS A 66 -8.54 -0.91 -26.49
CA LYS A 66 -8.80 0.52 -26.71
C LYS A 66 -8.18 1.30 -25.56
N VAL A 67 -6.96 1.79 -25.76
CA VAL A 67 -6.29 2.66 -24.79
C VAL A 67 -6.94 4.04 -24.84
N MET A 68 -7.47 4.49 -23.71
CA MET A 68 -8.09 5.82 -23.57
C MET A 68 -7.39 6.59 -22.45
N VAL A 69 -7.23 7.90 -22.64
CA VAL A 69 -6.68 8.83 -21.66
C VAL A 69 -7.74 9.82 -21.16
N SER A 70 -7.42 10.57 -20.10
CA SER A 70 -8.31 11.63 -19.62
C SER A 70 -8.55 12.67 -20.72
N GLY A 71 -9.82 12.84 -21.08
CA GLY A 71 -10.24 13.70 -22.19
C GLY A 71 -10.81 12.92 -23.37
N ASP A 72 -10.46 11.64 -23.53
CA ASP A 72 -11.06 10.78 -24.54
C ASP A 72 -12.50 10.41 -24.16
N ALA A 73 -13.30 10.09 -25.16
CA ALA A 73 -14.73 9.81 -24.99
C ALA A 73 -15.15 8.55 -25.77
N TRP A 74 -16.27 7.96 -25.35
CA TRP A 74 -16.94 6.90 -26.10
C TRP A 74 -18.46 7.09 -26.03
N SER A 75 -19.12 6.95 -27.17
CA SER A 75 -20.58 6.88 -27.28
C SER A 75 -20.98 5.75 -28.24
N GLU A 76 -22.24 5.31 -28.15
CA GLU A 76 -22.78 4.31 -29.09
C GLU A 76 -22.89 4.87 -30.52
N GLU A 77 -23.19 6.16 -30.66
CA GLU A 77 -23.35 6.85 -31.94
C GLU A 77 -22.01 7.14 -32.62
N ASP A 78 -21.03 7.67 -31.88
CA ASP A 78 -19.78 8.18 -32.44
C ASP A 78 -18.59 7.22 -32.25
N GLY A 79 -18.77 6.15 -31.47
CA GLY A 79 -17.69 5.22 -31.13
C GLY A 79 -16.62 5.86 -30.24
N PHE A 80 -15.36 5.42 -30.41
CA PHE A 80 -14.22 5.93 -29.62
C PHE A 80 -13.68 7.23 -30.21
N GLN A 81 -13.61 8.27 -29.40
CA GLN A 81 -13.08 9.58 -29.74
C GLN A 81 -11.80 9.84 -28.94
N TYR A 82 -10.73 10.21 -29.64
CA TYR A 82 -9.41 10.43 -29.05
C TYR A 82 -9.00 11.90 -29.16
N THR A 83 -8.52 12.45 -28.05
CA THR A 83 -7.98 13.81 -27.97
C THR A 83 -6.59 13.94 -28.60
N GLY A 84 -5.89 12.82 -28.81
CA GLY A 84 -4.53 12.78 -29.35
C GLY A 84 -3.44 13.12 -28.33
N ILE A 85 -3.80 13.29 -27.06
CA ILE A 85 -2.83 13.61 -26.00
C ILE A 85 -2.03 12.37 -25.62
N ASP A 86 -0.70 12.48 -25.62
CA ASP A 86 0.20 11.41 -25.21
C ASP A 86 0.91 11.73 -23.89
N TRP A 87 0.47 11.05 -22.83
CA TRP A 87 1.05 11.18 -21.49
C TRP A 87 2.17 10.18 -21.20
N PHE A 88 2.39 9.18 -22.06
CA PHE A 88 3.13 7.97 -21.70
C PHE A 88 4.44 7.78 -22.48
N THR A 89 4.55 8.24 -23.73
CA THR A 89 5.79 8.01 -24.53
C THR A 89 6.99 8.76 -23.95
N ASN A 90 6.84 10.04 -23.59
CA ASN A 90 7.90 10.88 -23.01
C ASN A 90 7.65 11.18 -21.53
N ARG A 91 7.11 10.19 -20.80
CA ARG A 91 6.58 10.37 -19.44
C ARG A 91 7.58 11.01 -18.47
N GLU A 92 8.85 10.62 -18.48
CA GLU A 92 9.85 11.18 -17.57
C GLU A 92 10.02 12.68 -17.77
N GLN A 93 10.12 13.13 -19.02
CA GLN A 93 10.25 14.55 -19.34
C GLN A 93 8.98 15.32 -18.97
N ILE A 94 7.80 14.78 -19.33
CA ILE A 94 6.51 15.37 -18.98
C ILE A 94 6.38 15.56 -17.46
N LEU A 95 6.82 14.58 -16.66
CA LEU A 95 6.79 14.65 -15.20
C LEU A 95 7.75 15.71 -14.65
N LYS A 96 8.94 15.87 -15.23
CA LYS A 96 9.90 16.91 -14.85
C LYS A 96 9.36 18.29 -15.18
N ASP A 97 8.81 18.47 -16.37
CA ASP A 97 8.21 19.73 -16.81
C ASP A 97 7.02 20.08 -15.90
N TYR A 98 6.19 19.10 -15.57
CA TYR A 98 5.05 19.31 -14.67
C TYR A 98 5.49 19.62 -13.22
N GLN A 99 6.58 19.01 -12.75
CA GLN A 99 7.17 19.35 -11.46
C GLN A 99 7.70 20.79 -11.44
N GLN A 100 8.32 21.25 -12.54
CA GLN A 100 8.79 22.63 -12.70
C GLN A 100 7.61 23.61 -12.75
N GLU A 101 6.56 23.29 -13.51
CA GLU A 101 5.33 24.09 -13.57
C GLU A 101 4.71 24.27 -12.16
N LYS A 102 4.75 23.22 -11.33
CA LYS A 102 4.23 23.24 -9.95
C LYS A 102 5.28 23.59 -8.89
N ALA A 103 6.47 24.04 -9.27
CA ALA A 103 7.59 24.28 -8.33
C ALA A 103 7.20 25.20 -7.17
N ARG A 104 6.55 26.33 -7.46
CA ARG A 104 6.10 27.29 -6.42
C ARG A 104 5.15 26.66 -5.40
N THR A 105 4.23 25.81 -5.86
CA THR A 105 3.29 25.10 -4.98
C THR A 105 4.03 24.10 -4.10
N LEU A 106 4.98 23.35 -4.69
CA LEU A 106 5.81 22.39 -3.97
C LEU A 106 6.69 23.07 -2.92
N GLU A 107 7.35 24.18 -3.27
CA GLU A 107 8.19 24.97 -2.35
C GLU A 107 7.37 25.51 -1.17
N THR A 108 6.21 26.10 -1.45
CA THR A 108 5.28 26.57 -0.39
C THR A 108 4.89 25.42 0.55
N PHE A 109 4.68 24.23 0.00
CA PHE A 109 4.38 23.05 0.79
C PHE A 109 5.59 22.59 1.63
N TYR A 110 6.80 22.54 1.06
CA TYR A 110 8.01 22.17 1.78
C TYR A 110 8.33 23.12 2.93
N GLU A 111 8.12 24.43 2.75
CA GLU A 111 8.24 25.40 3.84
C GLU A 111 7.24 25.12 4.98
N LYS A 112 5.99 24.80 4.62
CA LYS A 112 4.96 24.42 5.60
C LYS A 112 5.36 23.16 6.37
N GLU A 113 5.95 22.19 5.70
CA GLU A 113 6.45 20.96 6.33
C GLU A 113 7.65 21.22 7.23
N ALA A 114 8.60 22.06 6.81
CA ALA A 114 9.77 22.40 7.60
C ALA A 114 9.42 23.12 8.91
N ARG A 115 8.30 23.86 8.93
CA ARG A 115 7.78 24.52 10.14
C ARG A 115 6.94 23.60 11.03
N ALA A 116 6.64 22.37 10.60
CA ALA A 116 5.82 21.45 11.38
C ALA A 116 6.57 21.00 12.65
N LYS A 117 5.84 20.96 13.76
CA LYS A 117 6.34 20.45 15.04
C LYS A 117 5.35 19.43 15.57
N VAL A 118 5.86 18.30 16.03
CA VAL A 118 5.14 17.34 16.85
C VAL A 118 5.66 17.50 18.26
N SER A 119 4.78 17.51 19.24
CA SER A 119 5.18 17.56 20.64
C SER A 119 4.94 16.21 21.28
N ILE A 120 5.73 15.87 22.30
CA ILE A 120 5.55 14.65 23.08
C ILE A 120 4.12 14.53 23.66
N ARG A 121 3.44 15.65 23.93
CA ARG A 121 2.04 15.66 24.40
C ARG A 121 1.08 15.05 23.36
N HIS A 122 1.24 15.38 22.08
CA HIS A 122 0.40 14.80 21.03
C HIS A 122 0.66 13.31 20.87
N MET A 123 1.93 12.91 20.92
CA MET A 123 2.33 11.50 20.88
C MET A 123 1.71 10.72 22.04
N ARG A 124 1.90 11.19 23.27
CA ARG A 124 1.35 10.55 24.48
C ARG A 124 -0.17 10.45 24.43
N ARG A 125 -0.87 11.51 24.00
CA ARG A 125 -2.34 11.48 23.91
C ARG A 125 -2.85 10.32 23.04
N PHE A 126 -2.29 10.15 21.85
CA PHE A 126 -2.68 9.05 20.95
C PHE A 126 -2.27 7.70 21.55
N PHE A 127 -0.99 7.56 21.92
CA PHE A 127 -0.44 6.28 22.37
C PHE A 127 -1.02 5.82 23.72
N ASP A 128 -1.42 6.72 24.62
CA ASP A 128 -2.07 6.36 25.88
C ASP A 128 -3.42 5.67 25.65
N SER A 129 -4.20 6.13 24.65
CA SER A 129 -5.43 5.46 24.24
C SER A 129 -5.13 4.09 23.63
N TYR A 130 -4.19 4.06 22.69
CA TYR A 130 -3.73 2.85 22.02
C TYR A 130 -3.24 1.78 23.03
N PHE A 131 -2.36 2.14 23.97
CA PHE A 131 -1.85 1.23 24.99
C PHE A 131 -2.95 0.64 25.88
N LYS A 132 -4.00 1.41 26.18
CA LYS A 132 -5.16 0.93 26.95
C LYS A 132 -6.00 -0.05 26.15
N ALA A 133 -6.04 0.08 24.82
CA ALA A 133 -6.81 -0.78 23.93
C ALA A 133 -6.11 -2.11 23.64
N VAL A 134 -4.78 -2.13 23.54
CA VAL A 134 -4.01 -3.34 23.21
C VAL A 134 -4.02 -4.34 24.39
N PRO A 135 -4.40 -5.62 24.19
CA PRO A 135 -4.42 -6.62 25.25
C PRO A 135 -3.03 -6.92 25.83
N PHE A 136 -2.96 -7.21 27.13
CA PHE A 136 -1.68 -7.36 27.82
C PHE A 136 -0.78 -8.47 27.23
N PHE A 137 -1.37 -9.58 26.79
CA PHE A 137 -0.63 -10.71 26.21
C PHE A 137 -0.01 -10.36 24.86
N VAL A 138 -0.64 -9.46 24.09
CA VAL A 138 -0.05 -8.95 22.85
C VAL A 138 1.04 -7.93 23.16
N ARG A 139 0.80 -7.01 24.11
CA ARG A 139 1.83 -6.05 24.56
C ARG A 139 3.10 -6.74 25.05
N ASN A 140 2.97 -7.89 25.73
CA ASN A 140 4.11 -8.65 26.23
C ASN A 140 5.06 -9.13 25.12
N LYS A 141 4.58 -9.28 23.88
CA LYS A 141 5.44 -9.62 22.73
C LYS A 141 6.45 -8.52 22.40
N PHE A 142 6.13 -7.26 22.68
CA PHE A 142 7.02 -6.11 22.42
C PHE A 142 8.10 -5.90 23.50
N LYS A 143 8.25 -6.83 24.45
CA LYS A 143 9.26 -6.70 25.50
C LYS A 143 10.67 -6.72 24.88
N GLY A 144 11.40 -5.61 25.00
CA GLY A 144 12.73 -5.45 24.40
C GLY A 144 12.71 -4.98 22.94
N HIS A 145 11.55 -4.65 22.39
CA HIS A 145 11.36 -4.21 21.00
C HIS A 145 10.67 -2.83 20.95
N PRO A 146 11.31 -1.76 21.44
CA PRO A 146 10.76 -0.42 21.34
C PRO A 146 10.75 0.06 19.89
N ILE A 147 9.77 0.90 19.55
CA ILE A 147 9.59 1.44 18.19
C ILE A 147 10.06 2.88 18.17
N LEU A 148 11.03 3.20 17.32
CA LEU A 148 11.53 4.56 17.18
C LEU A 148 10.82 5.28 16.04
N TYR A 149 10.11 6.37 16.36
CA TYR A 149 9.56 7.30 15.37
C TYR A 149 10.55 8.44 15.15
N VAL A 150 11.12 8.52 13.95
CA VAL A 150 12.07 9.55 13.56
C VAL A 150 11.36 10.52 12.61
N LEU A 151 11.07 11.72 13.11
CA LEU A 151 10.26 12.71 12.41
C LEU A 151 11.13 13.85 11.88
N SER A 152 11.10 14.08 10.57
CA SER A 152 11.86 15.17 9.93
C SER A 152 11.00 16.41 9.69
N ALA A 153 11.55 17.60 9.97
CA ALA A 153 10.92 18.91 9.73
C ALA A 153 11.97 19.92 9.24
N GLY A 154 12.27 19.88 7.94
CA GLY A 154 13.39 20.64 7.39
C GLY A 154 14.70 20.14 7.99
N GLU A 155 15.49 21.04 8.57
CA GLU A 155 16.74 20.73 9.29
C GLU A 155 16.51 20.14 10.69
N ASN A 156 15.29 20.25 11.23
CA ASN A 156 15.00 19.72 12.57
C ASN A 156 14.56 18.27 12.50
N ARG A 157 14.91 17.50 13.53
CA ARG A 157 14.41 16.14 13.74
C ARG A 157 13.87 15.97 15.15
N PHE A 158 12.77 15.24 15.25
CA PHE A 158 12.15 14.86 16.52
C PHE A 158 12.15 13.34 16.60
N VAL A 159 12.65 12.80 17.72
CA VAL A 159 12.80 11.37 17.90
C VAL A 159 11.97 10.94 19.10
N TYR A 160 11.05 10.02 18.86
CA TYR A 160 10.16 9.48 19.88
C TYR A 160 10.29 7.97 19.97
N GLU A 161 10.65 7.46 21.13
CA GLU A 161 10.58 6.04 21.42
C GLU A 161 9.20 5.70 21.97
N VAL A 162 8.57 4.70 21.37
CA VAL A 162 7.28 4.14 21.77
C VAL A 162 7.50 2.72 22.26
N ASP A 163 7.46 2.55 23.58
CA ASP A 163 7.55 1.25 24.24
C ASP A 163 6.14 0.74 24.56
N ILE A 164 5.63 -0.15 23.72
CA ILE A 164 4.29 -0.75 23.86
C ILE A 164 4.20 -1.63 25.11
N PHE A 165 5.30 -2.28 25.50
CA PHE A 165 5.36 -3.14 26.67
C PHE A 165 5.26 -2.33 27.96
N LYS A 166 6.10 -1.30 28.10
CA LYS A 166 6.10 -0.38 29.25
C LYS A 166 4.97 0.65 29.23
N ARG A 167 4.29 0.78 28.08
CA ARG A 167 3.21 1.77 27.83
C ARG A 167 3.72 3.20 28.00
N GLN A 168 4.87 3.47 27.40
CA GLN A 168 5.55 4.75 27.55
C GLN A 168 5.91 5.34 26.20
N VAL A 169 5.84 6.68 26.13
CA VAL A 169 6.45 7.47 25.07
C VAL A 169 7.48 8.40 25.67
N THR A 170 8.71 8.30 25.19
CA THR A 170 9.86 9.14 25.58
C THR A 170 10.35 9.91 24.36
N GLU A 171 10.83 11.12 24.59
CA GLU A 171 11.51 11.93 23.56
C GLU A 171 13.01 11.73 23.76
N LEU A 172 13.71 11.40 22.69
CA LEU A 172 15.14 11.12 22.69
C LEU A 172 15.89 12.16 21.88
N PRO A 173 17.17 12.42 22.20
CA PRO A 173 18.02 13.25 21.35
C PRO A 173 18.32 12.53 20.03
N GLU A 174 18.52 13.30 18.95
CA GLU A 174 18.82 12.75 17.62
C GLU A 174 20.09 11.89 17.59
N SER A 175 21.09 12.22 18.43
CA SER A 175 22.37 11.51 18.50
C SER A 175 22.24 10.02 18.88
N VAL A 176 21.11 9.61 19.43
CA VAL A 176 20.84 8.23 19.85
C VAL A 176 20.34 7.36 18.70
N VAL A 177 19.91 7.96 17.57
CA VAL A 177 19.39 7.21 16.42
C VAL A 177 20.48 6.37 15.78
N ASN A 178 20.45 5.06 16.01
CA ASN A 178 21.35 4.10 15.39
C ASN A 178 20.67 2.73 15.23
N ASP A 179 21.17 1.94 14.29
CA ASP A 179 20.55 0.66 13.91
C ASP A 179 20.84 -0.49 14.87
N GLN A 180 21.88 -0.35 15.71
CA GLN A 180 22.31 -1.40 16.64
C GLN A 180 21.41 -1.41 17.88
N ASP A 181 21.18 -0.23 18.48
CA ASP A 181 20.36 -0.07 19.67
C ASP A 181 18.87 0.06 19.34
N TYR A 182 18.54 0.64 18.19
CA TYR A 182 17.16 0.83 17.72
C TYR A 182 16.96 0.20 16.33
N PRO A 183 16.87 -1.14 16.25
CA PRO A 183 16.72 -1.84 14.97
C PRO A 183 15.33 -1.71 14.34
N LEU A 184 14.35 -1.09 15.02
CA LEU A 184 12.98 -0.87 14.56
C LEU A 184 12.65 0.63 14.50
N GLN A 185 12.86 1.23 13.32
CA GLN A 185 12.67 2.67 13.12
C GLN A 185 11.66 2.97 12.01
N ILE A 186 10.79 3.95 12.27
CA ILE A 186 9.78 4.46 11.35
C ILE A 186 10.09 5.94 11.06
N HIS A 187 10.50 6.22 9.83
CA HIS A 187 10.91 7.54 9.37
C HIS A 187 9.80 8.20 8.55
N LEU A 188 9.45 9.44 8.87
CA LEU A 188 8.43 10.22 8.14
C LEU A 188 8.58 11.73 8.43
N SER A 189 7.83 12.58 7.73
CA SER A 189 7.80 14.00 8.07
C SER A 189 6.98 14.27 9.33
N ALA A 190 7.41 15.23 10.15
CA ALA A 190 6.66 15.69 11.31
C ALA A 190 5.29 16.25 10.91
N TYR A 191 5.18 16.79 9.69
CA TYR A 191 3.91 17.26 9.13
C TYR A 191 2.92 16.11 8.93
N VAL A 192 3.34 15.01 8.30
CA VAL A 192 2.50 13.82 8.09
C VAL A 192 2.11 13.20 9.42
N MET A 193 3.07 13.08 10.35
CA MET A 193 2.79 12.56 11.69
C MET A 193 1.78 13.43 12.44
N ARG A 194 1.97 14.75 12.45
CA ARG A 194 1.05 15.69 13.10
C ARG A 194 -0.36 15.57 12.54
N HIS A 195 -0.49 15.44 11.21
CA HIS A 195 -1.78 15.25 10.58
C HIS A 195 -2.42 13.93 11.04
N ALA A 196 -1.70 12.82 10.97
CA ALA A 196 -2.19 11.50 11.39
C ALA A 196 -2.64 11.48 12.86
N LEU A 197 -1.87 12.08 13.76
CA LEU A 197 -2.24 12.26 15.18
C LEU A 197 -3.43 13.21 15.39
N GLY A 198 -3.69 14.11 14.44
CA GLY A 198 -4.78 15.09 14.50
C GLY A 198 -6.13 14.50 14.09
N VAL A 199 -6.11 13.50 13.21
CA VAL A 199 -7.30 12.80 12.71
C VAL A 199 -7.41 11.35 13.21
N ASP A 200 -6.53 10.93 14.12
CA ASP A 200 -6.43 9.56 14.65
C ASP A 200 -6.32 8.47 13.55
N LEU A 201 -5.52 8.72 12.50
CA LEU A 201 -5.28 7.81 11.37
C LEU A 201 -3.79 7.43 11.23
N MET A 202 -3.22 6.88 12.28
CA MET A 202 -1.84 6.40 12.36
C MET A 202 -1.57 5.12 11.56
N ALA A 203 -2.55 4.21 11.44
CA ALA A 203 -2.42 2.99 10.66
C ALA A 203 -2.30 3.28 9.14
N HIS A 204 -2.79 4.45 8.74
CA HIS A 204 -2.86 4.93 7.37
C HIS A 204 -1.65 5.77 6.95
N LEU A 205 -0.62 5.90 7.81
CA LEU A 205 0.63 6.62 7.51
C LEU A 205 1.30 6.16 6.21
N GLY A 206 1.14 4.88 5.85
CA GLY A 206 1.71 4.29 4.64
C GLY A 206 1.08 4.72 3.33
N ILE A 207 -0.16 5.23 3.34
CA ILE A 207 -0.92 5.50 2.10
C ILE A 207 -0.24 6.55 1.23
N GLY A 208 0.35 7.58 1.86
CA GLY A 208 1.05 8.63 1.14
C GLY A 208 2.37 8.18 0.50
N LYS A 209 2.86 6.96 0.77
CA LYS A 209 4.21 6.48 0.41
C LYS A 209 5.35 7.36 0.94
N ARG A 210 5.09 8.13 2.00
CA ARG A 210 6.05 9.07 2.63
C ARG A 210 6.60 8.55 3.95
N ILE A 211 6.49 7.24 4.15
CA ILE A 211 7.01 6.52 5.31
C ILE A 211 8.14 5.62 4.85
N ARG A 212 9.22 5.59 5.61
CA ARG A 212 10.33 4.68 5.40
C ARG A 212 10.53 3.84 6.65
N TYR A 213 10.41 2.52 6.48
CA TYR A 213 10.69 1.56 7.53
C TYR A 213 12.16 1.18 7.44
N ARG A 214 12.92 1.46 8.50
CA ARG A 214 14.30 0.99 8.65
C ARG A 214 14.28 -0.05 9.76
N VAL A 215 14.18 -1.31 9.33
CA VAL A 215 13.90 -2.45 10.21
C VAL A 215 14.83 -3.60 9.84
N THR A 216 15.42 -4.26 10.84
CA THR A 216 16.18 -5.49 10.59
C THR A 216 15.24 -6.65 10.27
N LYS A 217 15.78 -7.74 9.70
CA LYS A 217 14.96 -8.93 9.42
C LYS A 217 14.32 -9.52 10.68
N ALA A 218 15.00 -9.44 11.83
CA ALA A 218 14.50 -9.92 13.11
C ALA A 218 13.34 -9.06 13.65
N GLU A 219 13.38 -7.76 13.41
CA GLU A 219 12.37 -6.81 13.92
C GLU A 219 11.14 -6.65 13.02
N LYS A 220 11.20 -7.22 11.80
CA LYS A 220 10.15 -7.06 10.79
C LYS A 220 8.77 -7.47 11.31
N ASP A 221 8.68 -8.60 12.00
CA ASP A 221 7.42 -9.13 12.51
C ASP A 221 6.79 -8.19 13.56
N PHE A 222 7.61 -7.47 14.33
CA PHE A 222 7.12 -6.45 15.27
C PHE A 222 6.61 -5.20 14.57
N ALA A 223 7.25 -4.77 13.48
CA ALA A 223 6.76 -3.68 12.64
C ALA A 223 5.38 -4.02 12.03
N GLU A 224 5.24 -5.23 11.49
CA GLU A 224 3.98 -5.72 10.92
C GLU A 224 2.90 -5.87 11.98
N LEU A 225 3.22 -6.47 13.14
CA LEU A 225 2.30 -6.59 14.26
C LEU A 225 1.84 -5.22 14.77
N HIS A 226 2.77 -4.26 14.91
CA HIS A 226 2.43 -2.90 15.32
C HIS A 226 1.47 -2.23 14.34
N LYS A 227 1.73 -2.35 13.03
CA LYS A 227 0.81 -1.86 12.00
C LYS A 227 -0.57 -2.51 12.16
N THR A 228 -0.65 -3.83 12.29
CA THR A 228 -1.93 -4.54 12.48
C THR A 228 -2.67 -4.09 13.73
N LEU A 229 -1.96 -3.81 14.83
CA LEU A 229 -2.57 -3.31 16.05
C LEU A 229 -3.11 -1.88 15.90
N LEU A 230 -2.40 -1.02 15.17
CA LEU A 230 -2.92 0.30 14.81
C LEU A 230 -4.19 0.17 13.95
N ASP A 231 -4.18 -0.69 12.92
CA ASP A 231 -5.36 -0.99 12.09
C ASP A 231 -6.54 -1.43 12.97
N PHE A 232 -6.32 -2.37 13.89
CA PHE A 232 -7.37 -2.86 14.79
C PHE A 232 -7.87 -1.80 15.78
N HIS A 233 -7.00 -0.90 16.26
CA HIS A 233 -7.40 0.21 17.11
C HIS A 233 -8.27 1.20 16.35
N GLU A 234 -7.88 1.58 15.13
CA GLU A 234 -8.61 2.55 14.30
C GLU A 234 -9.91 2.01 13.74
N TYR A 235 -10.00 0.70 13.47
CA TYR A 235 -11.23 0.03 13.06
C TYR A 235 -12.15 -0.34 14.24
N GLU A 236 -11.86 0.18 15.44
CA GLU A 236 -12.58 -0.08 16.68
C GLU A 236 -12.66 -1.57 17.09
N LEU A 237 -11.82 -2.44 16.52
CA LEU A 237 -11.70 -3.85 16.93
C LEU A 237 -11.00 -3.98 18.30
N LEU A 238 -10.16 -3.01 18.65
CA LEU A 238 -9.59 -2.86 19.97
C LEU A 238 -10.21 -1.67 20.73
N PRO A 239 -10.41 -1.80 22.06
CA PRO A 239 -10.25 -3.02 22.86
C PRO A 239 -11.27 -4.09 22.49
N LEU A 240 -10.92 -5.38 22.66
CA LEU A 240 -11.75 -6.54 22.23
C LEU A 240 -13.19 -6.53 22.74
N ARG A 241 -13.47 -5.82 23.84
CA ARG A 241 -14.84 -5.59 24.34
C ARG A 241 -15.74 -4.86 23.33
N ASN A 242 -15.17 -4.12 22.38
CA ASN A 242 -15.93 -3.46 21.31
C ASN A 242 -16.60 -4.48 20.38
N CYS A 243 -15.98 -5.66 20.20
CA CYS A 243 -16.57 -6.77 19.44
C CYS A 243 -17.81 -7.38 20.12
N LEU A 244 -18.08 -7.05 21.38
CA LEU A 244 -19.25 -7.51 22.13
C LEU A 244 -20.39 -6.47 22.13
N ARG A 245 -20.20 -5.31 21.49
CA ARG A 245 -21.26 -4.29 21.40
C ARG A 245 -22.41 -4.81 20.52
N PRO A 246 -23.68 -4.53 20.85
CA PRO A 246 -24.82 -4.97 20.05
C PRO A 246 -24.72 -4.59 18.58
N ARG A 247 -24.24 -3.37 18.28
CA ARG A 247 -24.02 -2.90 16.91
C ARG A 247 -23.03 -3.77 16.13
N PHE A 248 -21.94 -4.18 16.77
CA PHE A 248 -20.94 -5.05 16.14
C PHE A 248 -21.56 -6.41 15.81
N ILE A 249 -22.25 -7.00 16.78
CA ILE A 249 -22.90 -8.31 16.62
C ILE A 249 -23.95 -8.27 15.50
N ILE A 250 -24.83 -7.26 15.50
CA ILE A 250 -25.88 -7.09 14.48
C ILE A 250 -25.25 -6.93 13.08
N ASN A 251 -24.19 -6.14 12.95
CA ASN A 251 -23.49 -5.95 11.68
C ASN A 251 -22.85 -7.24 11.15
N TRP A 252 -22.33 -8.10 12.02
CA TRP A 252 -21.75 -9.37 11.60
C TRP A 252 -22.81 -10.42 11.29
N ILE A 253 -23.92 -10.45 12.04
CA ILE A 253 -25.05 -11.34 11.74
C ILE A 253 -25.70 -10.98 10.40
N SER A 254 -25.86 -9.69 10.08
CA SER A 254 -26.39 -9.29 8.76
C SER A 254 -25.45 -9.70 7.61
N ARG A 255 -24.16 -9.87 7.90
CA ARG A 255 -23.12 -10.36 6.98
C ARG A 255 -22.81 -11.85 7.19
N TRP A 256 -23.81 -12.66 7.60
CA TRP A 256 -23.62 -14.09 7.91
C TRP A 256 -22.90 -14.89 6.81
N ARG A 257 -23.06 -14.51 5.53
CA ARG A 257 -22.35 -15.14 4.40
C ARG A 257 -20.83 -15.02 4.53
N GLU A 258 -20.34 -13.89 5.02
CA GLU A 258 -18.90 -13.70 5.27
C GLU A 258 -18.44 -14.52 6.47
N LEU A 259 -19.27 -14.65 7.51
CA LEU A 259 -18.98 -15.53 8.64
C LEU A 259 -18.87 -16.99 8.19
N VAL A 260 -19.77 -17.44 7.31
CA VAL A 260 -19.71 -18.79 6.71
C VAL A 260 -18.43 -18.96 5.90
N LEU A 261 -18.11 -18.02 5.02
CA LEU A 261 -16.86 -18.04 4.25
C LEU A 261 -15.63 -18.11 5.16
N TYR A 262 -15.57 -17.30 6.22
CA TYR A 262 -14.47 -17.31 7.16
C TYR A 262 -14.38 -18.62 7.95
N ALA A 263 -15.52 -19.22 8.31
CA ALA A 263 -15.56 -20.53 8.93
C ALA A 263 -15.04 -21.62 7.97
N GLU A 264 -15.45 -21.61 6.71
CA GLU A 264 -14.97 -22.54 5.67
C GLU A 264 -13.46 -22.42 5.47
N LEU A 265 -12.94 -21.19 5.34
CA LEU A 265 -11.51 -20.93 5.24
C LEU A 265 -10.74 -21.41 6.47
N LEU A 266 -11.29 -21.21 7.67
CA LEU A 266 -10.68 -21.65 8.92
C LEU A 266 -10.65 -23.18 9.02
N VAL A 267 -11.75 -23.86 8.68
CA VAL A 267 -11.82 -25.32 8.62
C VAL A 267 -10.83 -25.85 7.59
N GLU A 268 -10.76 -25.26 6.39
CA GLU A 268 -9.81 -25.68 5.36
C GLU A 268 -8.37 -25.52 5.84
N LYS A 269 -8.04 -24.41 6.50
CA LYS A 269 -6.71 -24.20 7.08
C LYS A 269 -6.40 -25.23 8.17
N LEU A 270 -7.35 -25.58 9.02
CA LEU A 270 -7.16 -26.58 10.08
C LEU A 270 -7.01 -27.99 9.52
N VAL A 271 -7.76 -28.35 8.48
CA VAL A 271 -7.75 -29.70 7.88
C VAL A 271 -6.58 -29.91 6.94
N THR A 272 -6.29 -28.92 6.08
CA THR A 272 -5.31 -29.08 4.99
C THR A 272 -3.97 -28.40 5.28
N GLY A 273 -3.89 -27.57 6.33
CA GLY A 273 -2.75 -26.70 6.61
C GLY A 273 -2.56 -25.55 5.62
N LYS A 274 -3.42 -25.43 4.60
CA LYS A 274 -3.32 -24.43 3.52
C LYS A 274 -4.64 -23.67 3.36
N LEU A 275 -4.57 -22.43 2.89
CA LEU A 275 -5.73 -21.63 2.51
C LEU A 275 -5.82 -21.59 0.99
N ASN A 276 -6.80 -22.26 0.39
CA ASN A 276 -7.01 -22.23 -1.05
C ASN A 276 -8.02 -21.13 -1.41
N ILE A 277 -7.56 -19.88 -1.39
CA ILE A 277 -8.41 -18.70 -1.66
C ILE A 277 -9.08 -18.80 -3.04
N SER A 278 -8.39 -19.37 -4.03
CA SER A 278 -8.91 -19.56 -5.40
C SER A 278 -10.13 -20.48 -5.48
N ARG A 279 -10.34 -21.36 -4.51
CA ARG A 279 -11.54 -22.22 -4.45
C ARG A 279 -12.79 -21.42 -4.06
N HIS A 280 -12.61 -20.39 -3.25
CA HIS A 280 -13.69 -19.58 -2.67
C HIS A 280 -13.95 -18.27 -3.43
N LEU A 281 -13.01 -17.87 -4.28
CA LEU A 281 -13.23 -16.83 -5.27
C LEU A 281 -14.06 -17.41 -6.41
N VAL A 282 -15.14 -16.72 -6.80
CA VAL A 282 -15.94 -17.04 -7.99
C VAL A 282 -15.12 -16.69 -9.25
N ALA A 283 -14.07 -17.45 -9.49
CA ALA A 283 -13.41 -17.67 -10.77
C ALA A 283 -12.29 -18.70 -10.55
N PRO A 284 -12.47 -19.96 -10.96
CA PRO A 284 -11.30 -20.75 -11.31
C PRO A 284 -10.57 -19.99 -12.42
N LEU A 285 -9.30 -19.68 -12.16
CA LEU A 285 -8.35 -19.36 -13.22
C LEU A 285 -8.18 -20.68 -13.97
N ASP A 286 -8.65 -20.74 -15.21
CA ASP A 286 -8.32 -21.89 -16.05
C ASP A 286 -6.79 -22.01 -16.09
N PRO A 287 -6.21 -23.19 -15.84
CA PRO A 287 -4.80 -23.37 -16.05
C PRO A 287 -4.48 -23.03 -17.51
N LEU A 288 -3.38 -22.30 -17.71
CA LEU A 288 -2.89 -21.96 -19.03
C LEU A 288 -2.85 -23.21 -19.91
N PRO A 289 -3.20 -23.13 -21.20
CA PRO A 289 -2.81 -24.18 -22.13
C PRO A 289 -1.29 -24.33 -22.02
N ALA A 290 -0.85 -25.57 -21.76
CA ALA A 290 0.55 -25.93 -21.63
C ALA A 290 1.23 -25.82 -23.00
N ASP A 291 1.57 -24.60 -23.41
CA ASP A 291 2.37 -24.30 -24.60
C ASP A 291 3.22 -23.06 -24.33
N SER A 292 4.16 -23.19 -23.39
CA SER A 292 5.35 -22.34 -23.33
C SER A 292 6.48 -23.04 -22.57
N ALA A 293 6.66 -24.35 -22.81
CA ALA A 293 7.80 -25.12 -22.30
C ALA A 293 9.08 -24.92 -23.12
N GLU A 294 9.20 -23.85 -23.91
CA GLU A 294 10.38 -23.61 -24.79
C GLU A 294 11.22 -22.37 -24.45
N HIS A 295 11.05 -21.76 -23.26
CA HIS A 295 11.94 -20.67 -22.81
C HIS A 295 12.69 -20.94 -21.50
N GLU A 296 13.03 -22.20 -21.23
CA GLU A 296 14.07 -22.58 -20.26
C GLU A 296 15.46 -22.82 -20.92
N GLY A 297 15.67 -22.36 -22.15
CA GLY A 297 16.89 -22.63 -22.93
C GLY A 297 17.84 -21.45 -23.21
N LEU A 298 17.64 -20.25 -22.63
CA LEU A 298 18.41 -19.05 -23.05
C LEU A 298 19.04 -18.23 -21.90
N ALA A 299 19.19 -18.81 -20.71
CA ALA A 299 19.86 -18.16 -19.57
C ALA A 299 21.26 -18.74 -19.24
N HIS A 300 21.80 -19.66 -20.05
CA HIS A 300 23.13 -20.24 -19.86
C HIS A 300 24.03 -20.08 -21.09
N GLU A 301 24.16 -18.86 -21.63
CA GLU A 301 25.29 -18.55 -22.50
C GLU A 301 25.55 -17.04 -22.55
N LYS A 302 26.18 -16.52 -21.49
CA LYS A 302 26.97 -15.27 -21.47
C LYS A 302 27.74 -15.16 -20.14
N ALA A 303 28.63 -16.13 -19.94
CA ALA A 303 29.74 -16.05 -19.00
C ALA A 303 30.87 -16.92 -19.55
N ALA A 304 31.58 -16.34 -20.53
CA ALA A 304 32.94 -16.69 -20.92
C ALA A 304 33.61 -15.40 -21.39
#